data_AF-A0A087U0A2-F1
#
_entry.id   AF-A0A087U0A2-F1
#
_cell.length_a   1.000
_cell.length_b   1.000
_cell.length_c   1.000
_cell.angle_alpha   90.00
_cell.angle_beta   90.00
_cell.angle_gamma   90.00
#
_symmetry.space_group_name_H-M   'P 1'
#
loop_
_entity.id
_entity.type
_entity.pdbx_description
1 polymer ?
#
loop_
_entity_poly.entity_id
_entity_poly.type
_entity_poly.pdbx_seq_one_letter_code
_entity_poly.pdbx_strand_id
1 'polypeptide(L)'
;MIMKNISHIMYMVSNGTNVVQLQALRLLVNLSCNKEVIPSLLMSEVPSDILDIIRKPDDRELVLRLLTFLANIATYAAEYVDSSSKTTLLSILYQYIKRMEFKSLSALSSDEDEDISYQAK
;
A
#
# COMPACT_ATOMS: atom_id res chain seq x y z
N MET A 1 -8.58 18.71 5.37
CA MET A 1 -9.73 17.92 5.84
C MET A 1 -9.58 16.42 5.52
N ILE A 2 -9.15 16.03 4.32
CA ILE A 2 -8.96 14.62 3.92
C ILE A 2 -7.85 13.90 4.71
N MET A 3 -6.73 14.58 5.01
CA MET A 3 -5.59 13.97 5.73
C MET A 3 -5.95 13.42 7.13
N LYS A 4 -6.98 13.95 7.78
CA LYS A 4 -7.45 13.45 9.09
C LYS A 4 -8.13 12.08 9.01
N ASN A 5 -8.47 11.63 7.81
CA ASN A 5 -9.23 10.41 7.58
C ASN A 5 -8.42 9.31 6.87
N ILE A 6 -7.10 9.46 6.73
CA ILE A 6 -6.28 8.46 6.02
C ILE A 6 -6.41 7.09 6.69
N SER A 7 -6.38 7.02 8.02
CA SER A 7 -6.60 5.76 8.76
C SER A 7 -7.95 5.10 8.46
N HIS A 8 -9.02 5.90 8.31
CA HIS A 8 -10.34 5.39 7.90
C HIS A 8 -10.33 4.87 6.46
N ILE A 9 -9.63 5.56 5.55
CA ILE A 9 -9.47 5.09 4.16
C ILE A 9 -8.70 3.77 4.13
N MET A 10 -7.62 3.65 4.91
CA MET A 10 -6.85 2.40 5.05
C MET A 10 -7.71 1.27 5.63
N TYR A 11 -8.55 1.57 6.62
CA TYR A 11 -9.51 0.61 7.16
C TYR A 11 -10.50 0.13 6.09
N MET A 12 -11.00 1.02 5.23
CA MET A 12 -11.88 0.66 4.10
C MET A 12 -11.18 -0.21 3.07
N VAL A 13 -9.86 -0.05 2.86
CA VAL A 13 -9.08 -0.92 1.99
C VAL A 13 -9.04 -2.36 2.51
N SER A 14 -8.85 -2.57 3.82
CA SER A 14 -8.85 -3.93 4.38
C SER A 14 -10.25 -4.54 4.52
N ASN A 15 -11.26 -3.74 4.91
CA ASN A 15 -12.55 -4.26 5.40
C ASN A 15 -13.75 -3.96 4.49
N GLY A 16 -13.56 -3.18 3.43
CA GLY A 16 -14.63 -2.80 2.51
C GLY A 16 -15.10 -3.97 1.63
N THR A 17 -16.27 -3.80 0.99
CA THR A 17 -16.63 -4.62 -0.17
C THR A 17 -15.65 -4.35 -1.32
N ASN A 18 -15.55 -5.24 -2.30
CA ASN A 18 -14.63 -5.06 -3.45
C ASN A 18 -14.77 -3.66 -4.11
N VAL A 19 -16.01 -3.18 -4.28
CA VAL A 19 -16.29 -1.83 -4.80
C VAL A 19 -15.72 -0.74 -3.89
N VAL A 20 -15.90 -0.84 -2.58
CA VAL A 20 -15.38 0.14 -1.61
C VAL A 20 -13.85 0.11 -1.55
N GLN A 21 -13.26 -1.08 -1.52
CA GLN A 21 -11.81 -1.27 -1.53
C GLN A 21 -11.21 -0.63 -2.77
N LEU A 22 -11.83 -0.87 -3.93
CA LEU A 22 -11.38 -0.32 -5.20
C LEU A 22 -11.38 1.20 -5.15
N GLN A 23 -12.50 1.82 -4.78
CA GLN A 23 -12.62 3.28 -4.70
C GLN A 23 -11.67 3.91 -3.67
N ALA A 24 -11.50 3.25 -2.51
CA ALA A 24 -10.54 3.68 -1.50
C ALA A 24 -9.11 3.65 -2.04
N LEU A 25 -8.72 2.59 -2.75
CA LEU A 25 -7.42 2.48 -3.40
C LEU A 25 -7.22 3.53 -4.51
N ARG A 26 -8.25 3.85 -5.33
CA ARG A 26 -8.14 4.94 -6.33
C ARG A 26 -7.82 6.27 -5.67
N LEU A 27 -8.50 6.55 -4.56
CA LEU A 27 -8.26 7.76 -3.80
C LEU A 27 -6.84 7.78 -3.23
N LEU A 28 -6.36 6.68 -2.66
CA LEU A 28 -5.01 6.59 -2.10
C LEU A 28 -3.92 6.75 -3.18
N VAL A 29 -4.08 6.12 -4.35
CA VAL A 29 -3.18 6.32 -5.50
C VAL A 29 -3.15 7.80 -5.91
N ASN A 30 -4.30 8.44 -6.02
CA ASN A 30 -4.36 9.86 -6.37
C ASN A 30 -3.71 10.75 -5.30
N LEU A 31 -3.90 10.43 -4.03
CA LEU A 31 -3.28 11.15 -2.91
C LEU A 31 -1.76 10.95 -2.88
N SER A 32 -1.26 9.75 -3.20
CA SER A 32 0.18 9.46 -3.21
C SER A 32 0.91 10.14 -4.37
N CYS A 33 0.22 10.64 -5.38
CA CYS A 33 0.81 11.52 -6.39
C CYS A 33 1.12 12.94 -5.87
N ASN A 34 0.57 13.34 -4.71
CA ASN A 34 0.86 14.64 -4.10
C ASN A 34 1.90 14.50 -2.97
N LYS A 35 3.11 15.02 -3.23
CA LYS A 35 4.25 14.99 -2.29
C LYS A 35 3.94 15.61 -0.92
N GLU A 36 3.07 16.62 -0.85
CA GLU A 36 2.70 17.25 0.44
C GLU A 36 1.90 16.31 1.36
N VAL A 37 1.24 15.30 0.78
CA VAL A 37 0.40 14.35 1.51
C VAL A 37 1.18 13.11 1.96
N ILE A 38 2.33 12.85 1.33
CA ILE A 38 3.20 11.69 1.60
C ILE A 38 3.55 11.51 3.08
N PRO A 39 4.00 12.55 3.83
CA PRO A 39 4.30 12.36 5.26
C PRO A 39 3.09 11.84 6.04
N SER A 40 1.89 12.35 5.72
CA SER A 40 0.65 11.93 6.37
C SER A 40 0.29 10.50 6.01
N LEU A 41 0.50 10.08 4.76
CA LEU A 41 0.27 8.70 4.32
C LEU A 41 1.24 7.74 5.01
N LEU A 42 2.54 8.04 5.00
CA LEU A 42 3.59 7.21 5.58
C LEU A 42 3.40 6.99 7.08
N MET A 43 3.02 8.04 7.82
CA MET A 43 2.81 7.99 9.27
C MET A 43 1.42 7.49 9.68
N SER A 44 0.52 7.23 8.73
CA SER A 44 -0.82 6.75 9.06
C SER A 44 -0.79 5.31 9.54
N GLU A 45 -1.54 5.07 10.61
CA GLU A 45 -1.83 3.72 11.08
C GLU A 45 -2.57 2.94 10.01
N VAL A 46 -2.15 1.69 9.83
CA VAL A 46 -2.77 0.78 8.87
C VAL A 46 -3.11 -0.54 9.54
N PRO A 47 -4.18 -1.20 9.07
CA PRO A 47 -4.44 -2.58 9.43
C PRO A 47 -3.23 -3.46 9.09
N SER A 48 -2.88 -4.39 9.97
CA SER A 48 -1.74 -5.30 9.79
C SER A 48 -1.92 -6.25 8.60
N ASP A 49 -3.16 -6.43 8.15
CA ASP A 49 -3.58 -7.33 7.07
C ASP A 49 -3.70 -6.63 5.71
N ILE A 50 -3.33 -5.34 5.58
CA ILE A 50 -3.51 -4.59 4.33
C ILE A 50 -2.81 -5.22 3.13
N LEU A 51 -1.73 -5.97 3.37
CA LEU A 51 -0.97 -6.69 2.35
C LEU A 51 -1.61 -8.03 1.95
N ASP A 52 -2.66 -8.48 2.62
CA ASP A 52 -3.39 -9.70 2.23
C ASP A 52 -4.12 -9.54 0.89
N ILE A 53 -4.38 -8.30 0.47
CA ILE A 53 -4.90 -8.01 -0.89
C ILE A 53 -3.95 -8.54 -1.95
N ILE A 54 -2.63 -8.46 -1.72
CA ILE A 54 -1.58 -8.96 -2.62
C ILE A 54 -1.65 -10.50 -2.75
N ARG A 55 -2.21 -11.18 -1.76
CA ARG A 55 -2.37 -12.65 -1.74
C ARG A 55 -3.64 -13.13 -2.46
N LYS A 56 -4.47 -12.22 -2.98
CA LYS A 56 -5.71 -12.51 -3.69
C LYS A 56 -5.54 -12.20 -5.19
N PRO A 57 -4.88 -13.08 -5.97
CA PRO A 57 -4.60 -12.82 -7.38
C PRO A 57 -5.87 -12.67 -8.23
N ASP A 58 -7.00 -13.25 -7.79
CA ASP A 58 -8.28 -13.16 -8.50
C ASP A 58 -8.84 -11.71 -8.58
N ASP A 59 -8.38 -10.81 -7.70
CA ASP A 59 -8.78 -9.40 -7.66
C ASP A 59 -7.72 -8.48 -8.29
N ARG A 60 -7.32 -8.77 -9.54
CA ARG A 60 -6.30 -8.04 -10.33
C ARG A 60 -6.28 -6.53 -10.10
N GLU A 61 -7.44 -5.88 -10.18
CA GLU A 61 -7.51 -4.41 -10.10
C GLU A 61 -7.20 -3.88 -8.69
N LEU A 62 -7.55 -4.63 -7.64
CA LEU A 62 -7.17 -4.28 -6.26
C LEU A 62 -5.66 -4.43 -6.07
N VAL A 63 -5.09 -5.53 -6.57
CA VAL A 63 -3.65 -5.80 -6.50
C VAL A 63 -2.86 -4.68 -7.19
N LEU A 64 -3.18 -4.37 -8.44
CA LEU A 64 -2.48 -3.34 -9.20
C LEU A 64 -2.54 -1.97 -8.51
N ARG A 65 -3.72 -1.55 -8.04
CA ARG A 65 -3.85 -0.25 -7.39
C ARG A 65 -3.11 -0.20 -6.06
N LEU A 66 -3.07 -1.30 -5.30
CA LEU A 66 -2.28 -1.38 -4.09
C LEU A 66 -0.78 -1.31 -4.39
N LEU A 67 -0.29 -2.05 -5.39
CA LEU A 67 1.12 -2.00 -5.80
C LEU A 67 1.52 -0.61 -6.27
N THR A 68 0.72 0.02 -7.14
CA THR A 68 0.96 1.41 -7.59
C THR A 68 0.98 2.39 -6.42
N PHE A 69 0.04 2.25 -5.47
CA PHE A 69 0.03 3.08 -4.27
C PHE A 69 1.31 2.92 -3.45
N LEU A 70 1.72 1.67 -3.19
CA LEU A 70 2.93 1.35 -2.43
C LEU A 70 4.19 1.86 -3.13
N ALA A 71 4.32 1.70 -4.44
CA ALA A 71 5.45 2.20 -5.21
C ALA A 71 5.58 3.74 -5.12
N ASN A 72 4.46 4.45 -5.27
CA ASN A 72 4.42 5.91 -5.16
C ASN A 72 4.95 6.39 -3.80
N ILE A 73 4.52 5.77 -2.69
CA ILE A 73 4.96 6.19 -1.35
C ILE A 73 6.37 5.68 -1.00
N ALA A 74 6.76 4.50 -1.50
CA ALA A 74 8.07 3.89 -1.23
C ALA A 74 9.22 4.75 -1.78
N THR A 75 8.98 5.44 -2.90
CA THR A 75 9.92 6.40 -3.52
C THR A 75 10.37 7.49 -2.53
N TYR A 76 9.55 7.81 -1.53
CA TYR A 76 9.84 8.84 -0.53
C TYR A 76 10.16 8.26 0.85
N ALA A 77 9.96 6.96 1.08
CA ALA A 77 10.05 6.36 2.41
C ALA A 77 11.43 6.54 3.05
N ALA A 78 12.50 6.58 2.26
CA ALA A 78 13.87 6.80 2.76
C ALA A 78 14.09 8.19 3.38
N GLU A 79 13.23 9.17 3.09
CA GLU A 79 13.32 10.54 3.61
C GLU A 79 12.70 10.70 5.01
N TYR A 80 11.98 9.68 5.51
CA TYR A 80 11.22 9.75 6.75
C TYR A 80 11.68 8.67 7.74
N VAL A 81 11.72 9.01 9.03
CA VAL A 81 12.03 8.06 10.10
C VAL A 81 10.76 7.72 10.84
N ASP A 82 10.44 6.43 10.93
CA ASP A 82 9.34 6.00 11.78
C ASP A 82 9.76 6.07 13.25
N SER A 83 9.09 6.95 14.00
CA SER A 83 9.23 7.09 15.44
C SER A 83 8.01 6.57 16.20
N SER A 84 7.01 6.06 15.49
CA SER A 84 5.78 5.52 16.05
C SER A 84 6.02 4.12 16.59
N SER A 85 5.40 3.81 17.74
CA SER A 85 5.31 2.44 18.25
C SER A 85 4.19 1.62 17.58
N LYS A 86 3.44 2.23 16.66
CA LYS A 86 2.28 1.62 15.98
C LYS A 86 2.65 1.18 14.56
N THR A 87 1.88 0.25 14.00
CA THR A 87 2.05 -0.19 12.61
C THR A 87 1.61 0.89 11.64
N THR A 88 2.59 1.59 11.04
CA THR A 88 2.40 2.60 9.99
C THR A 88 2.77 2.03 8.62
N LEU A 89 2.38 2.69 7.53
CA LEU A 89 2.89 2.34 6.19
C LEU A 89 4.41 2.43 6.12
N LEU A 90 5.02 3.42 6.77
CA LEU A 90 6.47 3.55 6.84
C LEU A 90 7.11 2.35 7.55
N SER A 91 6.54 1.89 8.67
CA SER A 91 7.00 0.68 9.38
C SER A 91 6.90 -0.56 8.48
N ILE A 92 5.81 -0.68 7.72
CA ILE A 92 5.57 -1.80 6.81
C ILE A 92 6.60 -1.76 5.68
N LEU A 93 6.84 -0.61 5.06
CA LEU A 93 7.81 -0.45 3.97
C LEU A 93 9.25 -0.69 4.45
N TYR A 94 9.62 -0.23 5.64
CA TYR A 94 10.94 -0.50 6.21
C TYR A 94 11.13 -1.97 6.57
N GLN A 95 10.11 -2.61 7.15
CA GLN A 95 10.12 -4.05 7.38
C GLN A 95 10.16 -4.82 6.05
N TYR A 96 9.46 -4.32 5.03
CA TYR A 96 9.46 -4.87 3.67
C TYR A 96 10.86 -4.84 3.04
N ILE A 97 11.58 -3.71 3.12
CA ILE A 97 12.95 -3.59 2.61
C ILE A 97 13.94 -4.48 3.39
N LYS A 98 13.69 -4.73 4.68
CA LYS A 98 14.62 -5.46 5.56
C LYS A 98 14.32 -6.96 5.75
N ARG A 99 13.10 -7.46 5.46
CA ARG A 99 12.72 -8.87 5.70
C ARG A 99 12.36 -9.60 4.40
N MET A 100 13.00 -10.76 4.19
CA MET A 100 12.74 -11.74 3.13
C MET A 100 11.35 -12.43 3.19
N GLU A 101 10.35 -11.86 3.87
CA GLU A 101 9.05 -12.51 4.11
C GLU A 101 8.00 -12.22 3.04
N PHE A 102 8.43 -12.10 1.79
CA PHE A 102 7.54 -11.81 0.67
C PHE A 102 7.70 -12.78 -0.49
N LYS A 103 7.55 -14.08 -0.20
CA LYS A 103 7.29 -15.08 -1.24
C LYS A 103 6.17 -14.64 -2.19
N SER A 104 5.16 -13.92 -1.69
CA SER A 104 4.03 -13.43 -2.49
C SER A 104 4.42 -12.31 -3.46
N LEU A 105 5.19 -11.28 -3.06
CA LEU A 105 5.60 -10.20 -3.98
C LEU A 105 6.70 -10.68 -4.93
N SER A 106 7.62 -11.53 -4.47
CA SER A 106 8.54 -12.22 -5.37
C SER A 106 7.79 -13.13 -6.34
N ALA A 107 6.71 -13.78 -5.91
CA ALA A 107 5.85 -14.56 -6.82
C ALA A 107 5.15 -13.64 -7.82
N LEU A 108 4.63 -12.48 -7.38
CA LEU A 108 4.01 -11.50 -8.27
C LEU A 108 5.00 -10.92 -9.28
N SER A 109 6.29 -10.80 -8.95
CA SER A 109 7.31 -10.37 -9.92
C SER A 109 7.46 -11.33 -11.12
N SER A 110 6.99 -12.57 -10.95
CA SER A 110 6.94 -13.62 -11.98
C SER A 110 5.50 -13.98 -12.39
N ASP A 111 4.52 -13.12 -12.08
CA ASP A 111 3.12 -13.32 -12.46
C ASP A 111 2.95 -13.34 -13.99
N GLU A 112 1.96 -14.07 -14.48
CA GLU A 112 1.64 -14.12 -15.92
C GLU A 112 1.08 -12.78 -16.42
N ASP A 113 0.45 -11.99 -15.53
CA ASP A 113 0.01 -10.64 -15.85
C ASP A 113 1.18 -9.65 -15.84
N GLU A 114 1.50 -9.14 -17.03
CA GLU A 114 2.65 -8.24 -17.24
C GLU A 114 2.56 -6.97 -16.39
N ASP A 115 1.36 -6.42 -16.19
CA ASP A 115 1.18 -5.20 -15.37
C ASP A 115 1.47 -5.51 -13.90
N ILE A 116 1.00 -6.64 -13.39
CA ILE A 116 1.26 -7.05 -12.00
C ILE A 116 2.75 -7.32 -11.81
N SER A 117 3.36 -8.08 -12.73
CA SER A 117 4.81 -8.37 -12.71
C SER A 117 5.65 -7.10 -12.76
N TYR A 118 5.26 -6.13 -13.60
CA TYR A 118 5.95 -4.85 -13.70
C TYR A 118 5.86 -4.03 -12.42
N GLN A 119 4.67 -3.94 -11.82
CA GLN A 119 4.43 -3.13 -10.62
C GLN A 119 4.99 -3.76 -9.34
N ALA A 120 5.26 -5.07 -9.33
CA ALA A 120 5.82 -5.78 -8.17
C ALA A 120 7.35 -5.76 -8.09
N LYS A 121 8.04 -5.25 -9.13
CA LYS A 121 9.52 -5.14 -9.20
C LYS A 121 10.02 -3.86 -8.54
#